data_AF-A0A4Q4ZIN6-F1
#
_entry.id   AF-A0A4Q4ZIN6-F1
#
_cell.length_a   1.000
_cell.length_b   1.000
_cell.length_c   1.000
_cell.angle_alpha   90.00
_cell.angle_beta   90.00
_cell.angle_gamma   90.00
#
_symmetry.space_group_name_H-M   'P 1'
#
loop_
_entity.id
_entity.type
_entity.pdbx_description
1 polymer ?
#
loop_
_entity_poly.entity_id
_entity_poly.type
_entity_poly.pdbx_seq_one_letter_code
_entity_poly.pdbx_strand_id
1 'polypeptide(L)'
;MDLAGGPAPAGGRHPPHRRLHAAGAGRYRRRSRGDHRRVRAGRDAQLRQPHAQPDRLGHAHRAPPRPGRRAGPRPRPAQPRPAQRGAHAEPRLPGRRRRGRDHRRRRSAVRRPARRPRCPAGRVRGLGDHDRRVAMTVAAAERGPFPGVVRPFASRVVRQEWADRAVAPMVDALGHGERRAAAPVPASAYEQAPQAFYVYRMRRGATEHVGVVADVRLAAFAGGDVRGHEAVDRHRVEALVDYYADQPARSEPVALLHADRPGAARAVEVTRRGRPVLQFEGTDGLEHTLWRVTGEAQTAELARSLGDGVHYIADGHHRVAARLHAWERAGRPEEGGVLCVLFPMHGLTLSSFHRRVTGPVDVAPLLDAASGHFEVREVPEGGRPGGIGVYVAGRWYDLVPSGDRPDGMAGLDVSVLQSRLLGPALGIPGPGHPRLEVLPDHLPLDQPAARCDEDGGALFVLRPPTLHALTRIADLGEEMPPKTTYFAPKPYAGIFLT
;
A
#
# COMPACT_ATOMS: atom_id res chain seq x y z
N MET A 1 58.28 -9.39 -11.71
CA MET A 1 59.55 -8.78 -12.15
C MET A 1 59.79 -7.47 -11.40
N ASP A 2 60.23 -7.47 -10.13
CA ASP A 2 60.22 -8.57 -9.15
C ASP A 2 60.17 -8.04 -7.70
N LEU A 3 59.97 -8.97 -6.76
CA LEU A 3 59.67 -8.72 -5.34
C LEU A 3 60.87 -9.03 -4.43
N ALA A 4 60.85 -8.40 -3.25
CA ALA A 4 61.00 -8.99 -1.90
C ALA A 4 62.03 -8.31 -0.97
N GLY A 5 61.71 -8.23 0.32
CA GLY A 5 62.66 -7.86 1.40
C GLY A 5 62.07 -7.00 2.53
N GLY A 6 61.50 -7.63 3.58
CA GLY A 6 61.34 -7.01 4.91
C GLY A 6 62.55 -7.29 5.82
N PRO A 7 62.54 -6.99 7.15
CA PRO A 7 61.38 -6.90 8.05
C PRO A 7 61.39 -5.69 9.04
N ALA A 8 60.54 -5.72 10.09
CA ALA A 8 60.45 -4.73 11.19
C ALA A 8 61.25 -5.16 12.47
N PRO A 9 61.40 -4.29 13.50
CA PRO A 9 60.51 -4.40 14.69
C PRO A 9 60.28 -3.13 15.60
N ALA A 10 59.15 -3.15 16.33
CA ALA A 10 58.84 -2.73 17.73
C ALA A 10 59.39 -1.43 18.43
N GLY A 11 58.50 -0.75 19.21
CA GLY A 11 58.87 -0.21 20.55
C GLY A 11 58.22 1.08 21.13
N GLY A 12 57.38 0.96 22.18
CA GLY A 12 57.10 1.99 23.23
C GLY A 12 56.22 3.23 22.92
N ARG A 13 55.88 4.10 23.89
CA ARG A 13 55.02 3.99 25.11
C ARG A 13 54.90 5.37 25.83
N HIS A 14 53.73 6.02 25.69
CA HIS A 14 53.10 7.06 26.55
C HIS A 14 53.69 8.51 26.77
N PRO A 15 52.82 9.57 26.93
CA PRO A 15 53.22 10.98 27.15
C PRO A 15 52.61 11.69 28.41
N PRO A 16 53.06 12.92 28.77
CA PRO A 16 52.40 13.76 29.79
C PRO A 16 52.07 15.24 29.41
N HIS A 17 50.86 15.68 29.81
CA HIS A 17 50.48 16.99 30.40
C HIS A 17 50.54 18.40 29.70
N ARG A 18 49.32 18.90 29.39
CA ARG A 18 48.59 20.03 30.08
C ARG A 18 48.86 21.53 29.72
N ARG A 19 47.79 22.36 29.86
CA ARG A 19 47.69 23.86 29.94
C ARG A 19 47.72 24.63 28.59
N LEU A 20 46.99 25.75 28.35
CA LEU A 20 46.05 26.60 29.15
C LEU A 20 45.08 27.45 28.25
N HIS A 21 43.93 27.89 28.80
CA HIS A 21 43.10 29.08 28.42
C HIS A 21 42.41 29.18 27.03
N ALA A 22 41.28 29.89 26.81
CA ALA A 22 40.32 30.58 27.73
C ALA A 22 38.91 30.86 27.09
N ALA A 23 37.95 31.20 27.98
CA ALA A 23 36.72 32.02 27.77
C ALA A 23 35.52 31.49 26.95
N GLY A 24 34.30 31.90 27.38
CA GLY A 24 33.05 31.82 26.58
C GLY A 24 31.87 31.07 27.22
N ALA A 25 31.25 31.55 28.32
CA ALA A 25 30.08 30.88 28.94
C ALA A 25 29.06 31.81 29.61
N GLY A 26 27.78 31.40 29.57
CA GLY A 26 26.60 32.02 30.20
C GLY A 26 25.35 31.76 29.35
N ARG A 27 24.12 31.57 29.87
CA ARG A 27 23.52 31.61 31.22
C ARG A 27 22.44 30.47 31.28
N TYR A 28 21.78 30.08 32.37
CA TYR A 28 21.63 30.58 33.75
C TYR A 28 21.20 29.42 34.70
N ARG A 29 21.22 29.58 36.03
CA ARG A 29 20.62 28.62 36.99
C ARG A 29 19.77 29.30 38.08
N ARG A 30 18.85 28.50 38.61
CA ARG A 30 17.63 28.76 39.44
C ARG A 30 17.90 29.22 40.89
N ARG A 31 16.84 29.72 41.58
CA ARG A 31 16.65 29.94 43.05
C ARG A 31 17.20 31.29 43.63
N SER A 32 16.67 31.90 44.71
CA SER A 32 15.40 31.73 45.48
C SER A 32 15.23 32.77 46.61
N ARG A 33 14.04 33.39 46.78
CA ARG A 33 13.55 34.18 47.97
C ARG A 33 14.34 35.46 48.34
N GLY A 34 13.76 36.49 48.98
CA GLY A 34 12.34 36.78 49.25
C GLY A 34 12.11 37.95 50.24
N ASP A 35 10.85 38.39 50.37
CA ASP A 35 10.20 39.22 51.41
C ASP A 35 10.69 40.66 51.72
N HIS A 36 9.75 41.61 51.72
CA HIS A 36 9.71 42.76 52.65
C HIS A 36 8.27 43.33 52.76
N ARG A 37 7.84 43.66 53.99
CA ARG A 37 6.51 44.21 54.35
C ARG A 37 6.43 45.74 54.13
N ARG A 38 5.30 46.46 54.18
CA ARG A 38 4.03 46.36 54.98
C ARG A 38 2.82 46.91 54.13
N VAL A 39 1.67 47.48 54.56
CA VAL A 39 1.16 48.08 55.82
C VAL A 39 -0.24 47.55 56.25
N ARG A 40 -1.34 48.24 55.86
CA ARG A 40 -2.76 48.16 56.30
C ARG A 40 -3.66 48.85 55.24
N ALA A 41 -4.97 48.63 55.07
CA ALA A 41 -6.05 47.83 55.72
C ALA A 41 -7.22 47.69 54.69
N GLY A 42 -8.39 47.06 54.91
CA GLY A 42 -8.97 46.31 56.06
C GLY A 42 -10.53 46.26 56.00
N ARG A 43 -11.16 45.60 56.99
CA ARG A 43 -12.62 45.39 57.25
C ARG A 43 -13.45 44.48 56.29
N ASP A 44 -13.74 43.28 56.81
CA ASP A 44 -15.06 42.68 57.09
C ASP A 44 -16.24 42.70 56.08
N ALA A 45 -16.72 41.52 55.69
CA ALA A 45 -18.13 41.07 55.81
C ALA A 45 -18.30 39.57 55.49
N GLN A 46 -19.41 38.95 55.92
CA GLN A 46 -19.82 37.56 55.66
C GLN A 46 -21.09 37.51 54.78
N LEU A 47 -21.39 36.38 54.11
CA LEU A 47 -22.61 35.55 54.32
C LEU A 47 -22.95 34.55 53.17
N ARG A 48 -23.13 33.28 53.56
CA ARG A 48 -24.13 32.25 53.14
C ARG A 48 -24.36 31.83 51.67
N GLN A 49 -24.49 30.50 51.51
CA GLN A 49 -25.22 29.80 50.43
C GLN A 49 -26.75 29.83 50.66
N PRO A 50 -27.55 29.24 49.74
CA PRO A 50 -28.46 28.18 50.21
C PRO A 50 -28.62 26.95 49.28
N HIS A 51 -29.14 25.86 49.87
CA HIS A 51 -29.83 24.74 49.18
C HIS A 51 -31.27 25.20 48.72
N ALA A 52 -32.21 24.42 48.16
CA ALA A 52 -32.44 22.97 48.15
C ALA A 52 -33.40 22.53 47.01
N GLN A 53 -33.68 21.22 46.92
CA GLN A 53 -34.89 20.67 46.27
C GLN A 53 -36.15 20.95 47.14
N PRO A 54 -37.36 20.77 46.58
CA PRO A 54 -38.17 19.65 47.07
C PRO A 54 -38.89 18.86 45.95
N ASP A 55 -39.74 17.92 46.35
CA ASP A 55 -40.37 16.89 45.50
C ASP A 55 -41.90 16.81 45.77
N ARG A 56 -42.64 16.14 44.85
CA ARG A 56 -44.00 15.54 44.98
C ARG A 56 -45.31 16.28 44.56
N LEU A 57 -45.99 15.58 43.62
CA LEU A 57 -47.45 15.32 43.47
C LEU A 57 -48.40 16.42 42.90
N GLY A 58 -49.15 16.07 41.85
CA GLY A 58 -50.26 16.89 41.28
C GLY A 58 -50.76 16.45 39.89
N HIS A 59 -51.78 15.59 39.85
CA HIS A 59 -52.45 14.96 38.68
C HIS A 59 -52.43 15.59 37.26
N ALA A 60 -52.10 14.72 36.28
CA ALA A 60 -52.77 14.48 34.99
C ALA A 60 -53.05 15.60 33.96
N HIS A 61 -52.61 15.40 32.71
CA HIS A 61 -53.55 15.27 31.56
C HIS A 61 -52.91 14.53 30.35
N ARG A 62 -53.78 14.00 29.48
CA ARG A 62 -53.56 13.05 28.37
C ARG A 62 -52.38 13.34 27.41
N ALA A 63 -51.67 12.30 26.99
CA ALA A 63 -50.77 12.30 25.83
C ALA A 63 -51.44 11.71 24.56
N PRO A 64 -51.07 12.14 23.34
CA PRO A 64 -51.59 11.59 22.07
C PRO A 64 -50.88 10.28 21.65
N PRO A 65 -51.50 9.44 20.80
CA PRO A 65 -50.98 8.12 20.45
C PRO A 65 -49.87 8.15 19.38
N ARG A 66 -48.99 7.13 19.41
CA ARG A 66 -47.99 6.87 18.35
C ARG A 66 -48.64 6.18 17.14
N PRO A 67 -48.26 6.50 15.89
CA PRO A 67 -48.72 5.76 14.71
C PRO A 67 -48.18 4.33 14.69
N GLY A 68 -49.01 3.38 14.25
CA GLY A 68 -48.75 1.94 14.37
C GLY A 68 -47.79 1.35 13.35
N ARG A 69 -47.04 0.31 13.76
CA ARG A 69 -46.26 -0.55 12.86
C ARG A 69 -47.22 -1.34 11.96
N ARG A 70 -47.14 -1.17 10.63
CA ARG A 70 -47.74 -2.12 9.68
C ARG A 70 -46.85 -3.37 9.59
N ALA A 71 -47.45 -4.55 9.77
CA ALA A 71 -46.76 -5.82 9.57
C ALA A 71 -46.61 -6.13 8.07
N GLY A 72 -45.40 -6.48 7.63
CA GLY A 72 -45.17 -7.03 6.29
C GLY A 72 -45.61 -8.50 6.20
N PRO A 73 -45.95 -9.01 5.00
CA PRO A 73 -46.35 -10.41 4.81
C PRO A 73 -45.19 -11.38 5.08
N ARG A 74 -45.50 -12.53 5.69
CA ARG A 74 -44.52 -13.61 5.94
C ARG A 74 -44.06 -14.25 4.62
N PRO A 75 -42.77 -14.63 4.47
CA PRO A 75 -42.32 -15.42 3.34
C PRO A 75 -42.95 -16.83 3.34
N ARG A 76 -43.18 -17.38 2.15
CA ARG A 76 -43.63 -18.77 1.97
C ARG A 76 -42.44 -19.74 2.14
N PRO A 77 -42.64 -20.94 2.71
CA PRO A 77 -41.58 -21.95 2.76
C PRO A 77 -41.23 -22.47 1.36
N ALA A 78 -39.95 -22.77 1.13
CA ALA A 78 -39.48 -23.34 -0.13
C ALA A 78 -39.86 -24.83 -0.26
N GLN A 79 -40.24 -25.25 -1.46
CA GLN A 79 -40.49 -26.66 -1.77
C GLN A 79 -39.17 -27.43 -1.97
N PRO A 80 -39.03 -28.68 -1.48
CA PRO A 80 -37.86 -29.50 -1.74
C PRO A 80 -37.81 -29.96 -3.19
N ARG A 81 -36.62 -29.93 -3.81
CA ARG A 81 -36.39 -30.55 -5.13
C ARG A 81 -36.35 -32.08 -4.99
N PRO A 82 -36.88 -32.85 -5.96
CA PRO A 82 -36.89 -34.31 -5.88
C PRO A 82 -35.49 -34.90 -6.04
N ALA A 83 -35.19 -35.94 -5.27
CA ALA A 83 -33.96 -36.71 -5.40
C ALA A 83 -34.06 -37.70 -6.58
N GLN A 84 -33.05 -37.74 -7.44
CA GLN A 84 -32.89 -38.82 -8.42
C GLN A 84 -32.12 -39.99 -7.77
N ARG A 85 -32.71 -41.19 -7.84
CA ARG A 85 -32.01 -42.47 -7.58
C ARG A 85 -31.65 -43.14 -8.91
N GLY A 86 -30.51 -43.83 -8.93
CA GLY A 86 -29.89 -44.40 -10.15
C GLY A 86 -28.40 -44.60 -9.92
N ALA A 87 -27.96 -45.33 -8.89
CA ALA A 87 -28.00 -46.80 -8.82
C ALA A 87 -27.08 -47.47 -9.86
N HIS A 88 -25.86 -47.79 -9.44
CA HIS A 88 -25.15 -49.02 -9.80
C HIS A 88 -24.11 -49.31 -8.72
N ALA A 89 -24.01 -50.56 -8.29
CA ALA A 89 -23.11 -50.99 -7.22
C ALA A 89 -22.18 -52.11 -7.72
N GLU A 90 -20.89 -51.96 -7.39
CA GLU A 90 -19.97 -53.05 -7.02
C GLU A 90 -19.54 -54.11 -8.07
N PRO A 91 -18.48 -54.91 -7.78
CA PRO A 91 -17.61 -54.91 -6.58
C PRO A 91 -16.13 -54.60 -6.84
N ARG A 92 -15.37 -54.39 -5.74
CA ARG A 92 -13.91 -54.51 -5.72
C ARG A 92 -13.52 -55.90 -5.21
N LEU A 93 -12.43 -56.48 -5.72
CA LEU A 93 -11.67 -57.53 -5.03
C LEU A 93 -10.15 -57.24 -5.08
N PRO A 94 -9.35 -57.69 -4.10
CA PRO A 94 -8.02 -57.11 -3.85
C PRO A 94 -6.83 -58.01 -4.21
N GLY A 95 -5.82 -57.40 -4.84
CA GLY A 95 -4.40 -57.54 -4.48
C GLY A 95 -3.63 -58.84 -4.78
N ARG A 96 -2.43 -58.68 -5.35
CA ARG A 96 -1.27 -59.54 -5.04
C ARG A 96 0.05 -58.77 -5.21
N ARG A 97 1.02 -59.09 -4.35
CA ARG A 97 2.40 -58.53 -4.38
C ARG A 97 3.28 -59.40 -5.28
N ARG A 98 4.26 -58.82 -6.00
CA ARG A 98 5.71 -59.12 -5.82
C ARG A 98 6.64 -58.36 -6.80
N ARG A 99 7.74 -57.86 -6.22
CA ARG A 99 9.15 -57.76 -6.72
C ARG A 99 9.44 -58.09 -8.20
N GLY A 100 10.23 -57.24 -8.88
CA GLY A 100 10.90 -57.62 -10.14
C GLY A 100 11.87 -56.56 -10.68
N ARG A 101 13.16 -56.85 -10.62
CA ARG A 101 14.35 -56.04 -10.92
C ARG A 101 14.55 -55.54 -12.37
N ASP A 102 15.43 -54.54 -12.45
CA ASP A 102 16.49 -54.29 -13.46
C ASP A 102 16.22 -53.68 -14.86
N HIS A 103 17.21 -52.86 -15.22
CA HIS A 103 17.41 -52.14 -16.46
C HIS A 103 17.34 -52.99 -17.74
N ARG A 104 16.91 -52.35 -18.85
CA ARG A 104 17.80 -52.16 -20.02
C ARG A 104 17.38 -50.98 -20.90
N ARG A 105 18.37 -50.36 -21.55
CA ARG A 105 18.20 -49.27 -22.50
C ARG A 105 17.56 -49.77 -23.81
N ARG A 106 16.61 -49.02 -24.37
CA ARG A 106 16.42 -48.93 -25.85
C ARG A 106 16.10 -47.49 -26.25
N ARG A 107 16.81 -46.99 -27.27
CA ARG A 107 16.43 -45.78 -28.03
C ARG A 107 15.28 -46.15 -28.97
N SER A 108 14.36 -45.22 -29.27
CA SER A 108 13.71 -45.15 -30.59
C SER A 108 12.79 -43.93 -30.78
N ALA A 109 12.66 -43.52 -32.04
CA ALA A 109 11.55 -42.76 -32.65
C ALA A 109 11.07 -41.44 -32.00
N VAL A 110 11.52 -40.32 -32.58
CA VAL A 110 10.79 -39.04 -32.55
C VAL A 110 9.38 -39.23 -33.13
N ARG A 111 8.34 -38.74 -32.45
CA ARG A 111 6.99 -38.55 -33.02
C ARG A 111 6.63 -37.07 -33.04
N ARG A 112 6.26 -36.55 -34.22
CA ARG A 112 5.69 -35.20 -34.38
C ARG A 112 4.31 -35.12 -33.71
N PRO A 113 3.99 -34.04 -32.96
CA PRO A 113 2.60 -33.73 -32.61
C PRO A 113 1.77 -33.41 -33.85
N ALA A 114 0.49 -33.77 -33.84
CA ALA A 114 -0.44 -33.49 -34.94
C ALA A 114 -0.85 -32.00 -34.99
N ARG A 115 -1.23 -31.53 -36.19
CA ARG A 115 -1.82 -30.18 -36.38
C ARG A 115 -3.13 -30.08 -35.61
N ARG A 116 -3.26 -29.09 -34.71
CA ARG A 116 -4.57 -28.70 -34.13
C ARG A 116 -5.42 -27.95 -35.18
N PRO A 117 -6.75 -28.06 -35.15
CA PRO A 117 -7.62 -27.31 -36.05
C PRO A 117 -7.55 -25.80 -35.77
N ARG A 118 -7.78 -24.98 -36.80
CA ARG A 118 -7.90 -23.52 -36.68
C ARG A 118 -9.26 -23.16 -36.06
N CYS A 119 -9.27 -22.42 -34.95
CA CYS A 119 -10.47 -21.71 -34.52
C CYS A 119 -10.80 -20.59 -35.52
N PRO A 120 -12.09 -20.25 -35.74
CA PRO A 120 -12.48 -19.13 -36.58
C PRO A 120 -12.04 -17.81 -35.95
N ALA A 121 -11.58 -16.86 -36.78
CA ALA A 121 -11.19 -15.54 -36.31
C ALA A 121 -12.43 -14.74 -35.86
N GLY A 122 -12.53 -14.45 -34.56
CA GLY A 122 -13.50 -13.50 -34.05
C GLY A 122 -13.27 -12.12 -34.65
N ARG A 123 -14.34 -11.45 -35.11
CA ARG A 123 -14.24 -10.09 -35.65
C ARG A 123 -13.92 -9.10 -34.55
N VAL A 124 -12.64 -8.78 -34.37
CA VAL A 124 -12.21 -7.60 -33.62
C VAL A 124 -12.89 -6.38 -34.25
N ARG A 125 -13.72 -5.67 -33.48
CA ARG A 125 -14.27 -4.38 -33.92
C ARG A 125 -13.10 -3.40 -34.03
N GLY A 126 -12.83 -2.92 -35.24
CA GLY A 126 -11.76 -1.95 -35.45
C GLY A 126 -12.06 -0.64 -34.73
N LEU A 127 -11.06 -0.08 -34.04
CA LEU A 127 -11.04 1.32 -33.62
C LEU A 127 -11.42 2.23 -34.80
N GLY A 128 -12.18 3.29 -34.52
CA GLY A 128 -12.58 4.26 -35.53
C GLY A 128 -11.36 4.93 -36.18
N ASP A 129 -11.52 5.39 -37.43
CA ASP A 129 -10.41 6.01 -38.15
C ASP A 129 -9.90 7.30 -37.46
N HIS A 130 -10.76 7.94 -36.67
CA HIS A 130 -10.38 9.04 -35.78
C HIS A 130 -9.46 8.57 -34.64
N ASP A 131 -9.84 7.55 -33.86
CA ASP A 131 -9.03 7.01 -32.76
C ASP A 131 -7.67 6.50 -33.25
N ARG A 132 -7.62 5.87 -34.43
CA ARG A 132 -6.38 5.42 -35.06
C ARG A 132 -5.44 6.57 -35.40
N ARG A 133 -5.95 7.65 -36.01
CA ARG A 133 -5.17 8.86 -36.32
C ARG A 133 -4.70 9.59 -35.05
N VAL A 134 -5.53 9.62 -34.01
CA VAL A 134 -5.16 10.18 -32.70
C VAL A 134 -4.05 9.35 -32.06
N ALA A 135 -4.17 8.02 -32.01
CA ALA A 135 -3.13 7.14 -31.47
C ALA A 135 -1.78 7.29 -32.20
N MET A 136 -1.78 7.41 -33.53
CA MET A 136 -0.56 7.67 -34.30
C MET A 136 0.03 9.07 -34.03
N THR A 137 -0.81 10.09 -33.86
CA THR A 137 -0.36 11.45 -33.50
C THR A 137 0.27 11.49 -32.11
N VAL A 138 -0.28 10.76 -31.13
CA VAL A 138 0.32 10.64 -29.78
C VAL A 138 1.65 9.90 -29.84
N ALA A 139 1.73 8.75 -30.54
CA ALA A 139 2.97 7.99 -30.68
C ALA A 139 4.10 8.80 -31.37
N ALA A 140 3.78 9.65 -32.35
CA ALA A 140 4.74 10.52 -33.00
C ALA A 140 5.35 11.58 -32.04
N ALA A 141 4.60 12.02 -31.03
CA ALA A 141 5.05 13.01 -30.05
C ALA A 141 5.95 12.43 -28.94
N GLU A 142 6.08 11.10 -28.82
CA GLU A 142 6.87 10.47 -27.76
C GLU A 142 8.41 10.52 -28.00
N ARG A 143 8.85 10.89 -29.21
CA ARG A 143 10.27 10.89 -29.64
C ARG A 143 11.01 12.19 -29.29
N GLY A 144 10.75 12.73 -28.10
CA GLY A 144 11.42 13.93 -27.57
C GLY A 144 12.85 13.67 -27.07
N PRO A 145 13.64 14.72 -26.79
CA PRO A 145 15.07 14.64 -26.44
C PRO A 145 15.33 14.19 -24.97
N PHE A 146 14.55 13.22 -24.47
CA PHE A 146 14.57 12.75 -23.09
C PHE A 146 15.02 11.28 -23.03
N PRO A 147 16.34 11.00 -23.04
CA PRO A 147 16.88 9.63 -23.05
C PRO A 147 16.71 8.88 -21.73
N GLY A 148 16.47 9.59 -20.62
CA GLY A 148 16.29 8.99 -19.29
C GLY A 148 15.05 8.11 -19.15
N VAL A 149 14.97 7.39 -18.02
CA VAL A 149 13.87 6.46 -17.73
C VAL A 149 12.54 7.16 -17.46
N VAL A 150 12.57 8.43 -17.06
CA VAL A 150 11.42 9.30 -16.79
C VAL A 150 11.36 10.41 -17.85
N ARG A 151 10.21 10.56 -18.53
CA ARG A 151 10.01 11.54 -19.62
C ARG A 151 8.66 12.28 -19.49
N PRO A 152 8.56 13.52 -19.99
CA PRO A 152 7.29 14.24 -20.04
C PRO A 152 6.37 13.57 -21.08
N PHE A 153 5.05 13.72 -20.93
CA PHE A 153 4.07 12.95 -21.69
C PHE A 153 2.98 13.84 -22.30
N ALA A 154 2.56 13.51 -23.52
CA ALA A 154 1.37 14.09 -24.13
C ALA A 154 0.12 13.46 -23.47
N SER A 155 -0.92 14.24 -23.26
CA SER A 155 -2.14 13.77 -22.60
C SER A 155 -3.35 14.61 -22.96
N ARG A 156 -4.53 14.05 -22.73
CA ARG A 156 -5.75 14.83 -22.53
C ARG A 156 -5.99 14.94 -21.03
N VAL A 157 -6.09 16.15 -20.50
CA VAL A 157 -6.31 16.42 -19.06
C VAL A 157 -7.80 16.66 -18.85
N VAL A 158 -8.36 16.13 -17.76
CA VAL A 158 -9.77 16.37 -17.40
C VAL A 158 -10.02 17.86 -17.20
N ARG A 159 -11.18 18.34 -17.65
CA ARG A 159 -11.59 19.74 -17.47
C ARG A 159 -12.13 19.99 -16.07
N GLN A 160 -12.02 21.24 -15.61
CA GLN A 160 -12.36 21.65 -14.26
C GLN A 160 -13.84 21.41 -13.91
N GLU A 161 -14.75 21.56 -14.89
CA GLU A 161 -16.19 21.35 -14.77
C GLU A 161 -16.63 19.87 -14.86
N TRP A 162 -15.69 18.94 -15.01
CA TRP A 162 -15.92 17.49 -15.06
C TRP A 162 -15.15 16.70 -13.98
N ALA A 163 -14.30 17.36 -13.19
CA ALA A 163 -13.40 16.72 -12.25
C ALA A 163 -14.13 15.86 -11.18
N ASP A 164 -15.33 16.28 -10.77
CA ASP A 164 -16.22 15.61 -9.82
C ASP A 164 -16.81 14.28 -10.34
N ARG A 165 -16.83 14.08 -11.66
CA ARG A 165 -17.52 12.97 -12.35
C ARG A 165 -16.59 12.04 -13.10
N ALA A 166 -15.53 12.61 -13.67
CA ALA A 166 -14.60 11.90 -14.55
C ALA A 166 -13.39 11.34 -13.81
N VAL A 167 -13.10 11.85 -12.61
CA VAL A 167 -11.98 11.42 -11.77
C VAL A 167 -12.50 10.61 -10.59
N ALA A 168 -11.85 9.51 -10.25
CA ALA A 168 -12.27 8.61 -9.17
C ALA A 168 -11.11 8.14 -8.27
N PRO A 169 -11.38 7.83 -6.99
CA PRO A 169 -10.44 7.10 -6.14
C PRO A 169 -10.02 5.78 -6.79
N MET A 170 -8.74 5.43 -6.75
CA MET A 170 -8.25 4.21 -7.36
C MET A 170 -8.53 2.98 -6.46
N VAL A 171 -9.77 2.50 -6.52
CA VAL A 171 -10.16 1.19 -5.97
C VAL A 171 -9.38 0.06 -6.66
N ASP A 172 -9.14 -1.03 -5.93
CA ASP A 172 -8.65 -2.27 -6.54
C ASP A 172 -9.69 -2.75 -7.58
N ALA A 173 -9.42 -2.53 -8.87
CA ALA A 173 -10.35 -2.67 -9.99
C ALA A 173 -11.05 -4.03 -10.15
N LEU A 174 -10.56 -5.04 -9.43
CA LEU A 174 -10.99 -6.44 -9.42
C LEU A 174 -11.27 -6.97 -7.98
N GLY A 175 -11.19 -6.11 -6.96
CA GLY A 175 -11.24 -6.49 -5.54
C GLY A 175 -12.66 -6.63 -4.95
N HIS A 176 -13.64 -5.87 -5.47
CA HIS A 176 -15.03 -5.93 -5.02
C HIS A 176 -15.97 -5.89 -6.24
N GLY A 177 -17.01 -6.74 -6.22
CA GLY A 177 -17.87 -7.04 -7.37
C GLY A 177 -18.84 -5.94 -7.81
N GLU A 178 -18.72 -4.72 -7.29
CA GLU A 178 -19.61 -3.60 -7.59
C GLU A 178 -18.84 -2.42 -8.20
N ARG A 179 -18.41 -2.57 -9.46
CA ARG A 179 -18.22 -1.39 -10.32
C ARG A 179 -19.58 -0.74 -10.54
N ARG A 180 -19.95 0.19 -9.66
CA ARG A 180 -21.06 1.12 -9.87
C ARG A 180 -20.82 1.79 -11.23
N ALA A 181 -21.71 1.57 -12.19
CA ALA A 181 -21.51 2.06 -13.55
C ALA A 181 -21.56 3.59 -13.56
N ALA A 182 -20.39 4.23 -13.55
CA ALA A 182 -20.27 5.67 -13.74
C ALA A 182 -20.90 6.05 -15.09
N ALA A 183 -21.61 7.17 -15.13
CA ALA A 183 -22.16 7.68 -16.38
C ALA A 183 -21.01 7.88 -17.40
N PRO A 184 -21.18 7.49 -18.67
CA PRO A 184 -20.09 7.53 -19.64
C PRO A 184 -19.59 8.97 -19.82
N VAL A 185 -18.33 9.18 -19.44
CA VAL A 185 -17.67 10.49 -19.52
C VAL A 185 -17.48 10.85 -21.01
N PRO A 186 -18.01 11.98 -21.49
CA PRO A 186 -17.88 12.34 -22.90
C PRO A 186 -16.45 12.78 -23.21
N ALA A 187 -16.01 12.62 -24.47
CA ALA A 187 -14.67 13.04 -24.89
C ALA A 187 -14.41 14.55 -24.69
N SER A 188 -15.46 15.37 -24.70
CA SER A 188 -15.42 16.81 -24.39
C SER A 188 -15.15 17.15 -22.91
N ALA A 189 -15.19 16.18 -22.01
CA ALA A 189 -14.79 16.34 -20.62
C ALA A 189 -13.27 16.48 -20.43
N TYR A 190 -12.48 16.31 -21.49
CA TYR A 190 -11.03 16.43 -21.49
C TYR A 190 -10.55 17.47 -22.50
N GLU A 191 -9.41 18.08 -22.23
CA GLU A 191 -8.72 19.04 -23.10
C GLU A 191 -7.35 18.48 -23.51
N GLN A 192 -6.98 18.61 -24.79
CA GLN A 192 -5.68 18.16 -25.28
C GLN A 192 -4.57 19.07 -24.75
N ALA A 193 -3.60 18.48 -24.05
CA ALA A 193 -2.42 19.17 -23.56
C ALA A 193 -1.16 18.82 -24.37
N PRO A 194 -0.17 19.73 -24.44
CA PRO A 194 1.16 19.43 -24.98
C PRO A 194 1.93 18.47 -24.06
N GLN A 195 3.04 17.92 -24.58
CA GLN A 195 3.95 17.08 -23.80
C GLN A 195 4.50 17.85 -22.59
N ALA A 196 4.27 17.35 -21.37
CA ALA A 196 4.71 18.01 -20.15
C ALA A 196 4.94 17.03 -18.99
N PHE A 197 5.66 17.48 -17.96
CA PHE A 197 5.51 16.96 -16.61
C PHE A 197 4.38 17.71 -15.89
N TYR A 198 3.82 17.12 -14.84
CA TYR A 198 2.86 17.79 -13.96
C TYR A 198 3.28 17.61 -12.51
N VAL A 199 3.01 18.61 -11.67
CA VAL A 199 3.06 18.45 -10.21
C VAL A 199 1.65 18.16 -9.72
N TYR A 200 1.50 17.08 -8.97
CA TYR A 200 0.22 16.64 -8.42
C TYR A 200 0.28 16.63 -6.89
N ARG A 201 -0.65 17.35 -6.26
CA ARG A 201 -0.88 17.35 -4.82
C ARG A 201 -2.16 16.59 -4.51
N MET A 202 -2.10 15.78 -3.45
CA MET A 202 -3.24 15.32 -2.66
C MET A 202 -3.12 15.91 -1.25
N ARG A 203 -4.20 16.43 -0.67
CA ARG A 203 -4.20 17.03 0.69
C ARG A 203 -5.39 16.57 1.51
N ARG A 204 -5.16 16.23 2.78
CA ARG A 204 -6.23 15.96 3.76
C ARG A 204 -5.91 16.69 5.06
N GLY A 205 -6.69 17.71 5.39
CA GLY A 205 -6.40 18.60 6.51
C GLY A 205 -5.03 19.29 6.35
N ALA A 206 -4.15 19.10 7.34
CA ALA A 206 -2.80 19.66 7.32
C ALA A 206 -1.77 18.81 6.54
N THR A 207 -2.10 17.57 6.17
CA THR A 207 -1.15 16.66 5.48
C THR A 207 -1.24 16.83 3.97
N GLU A 208 -0.10 17.13 3.33
CA GLU A 208 0.05 17.19 1.87
C GLU A 208 0.97 16.06 1.37
N HIS A 209 0.60 15.51 0.21
CA HIS A 209 1.36 14.50 -0.53
C HIS A 209 1.58 15.04 -1.93
N VAL A 210 2.85 15.29 -2.30
CA VAL A 210 3.21 15.96 -3.56
C VAL A 210 4.17 15.09 -4.36
N GLY A 211 3.84 14.86 -5.62
CA GLY A 211 4.66 14.08 -6.55
C GLY A 211 4.61 14.62 -7.97
N VAL A 212 5.50 14.11 -8.83
CA VAL A 212 5.64 14.51 -10.24
C VAL A 212 4.99 13.44 -11.12
N VAL A 213 4.02 13.83 -11.94
CA VAL A 213 3.41 12.95 -12.94
C VAL A 213 4.29 12.92 -14.18
N ALA A 214 4.58 11.72 -14.68
CA ALA A 214 5.43 11.45 -15.83
C ALA A 214 5.01 10.17 -16.56
N ASP A 215 5.53 9.95 -17.77
CA ASP A 215 5.64 8.60 -18.34
C ASP A 215 7.01 8.00 -17.97
N VAL A 216 7.00 6.74 -17.54
CA VAL A 216 8.20 5.99 -17.16
C VAL A 216 8.34 4.78 -18.08
N ARG A 217 9.50 4.65 -18.74
CA ARG A 217 9.73 3.65 -19.79
C ARG A 217 9.60 2.22 -19.24
N LEU A 218 8.87 1.34 -19.93
CA LEU A 218 8.72 -0.09 -19.55
C LEU A 218 10.06 -0.83 -19.51
N ALA A 219 11.03 -0.41 -20.32
CA ALA A 219 12.41 -0.90 -20.26
C ALA A 219 13.07 -0.69 -18.89
N ALA A 220 12.74 0.37 -18.15
CA ALA A 220 13.30 0.67 -16.82
C ALA A 220 12.78 -0.28 -15.73
N PHE A 221 11.51 -0.68 -15.82
CA PHE A 221 10.95 -1.73 -14.97
C PHE A 221 11.57 -3.10 -15.31
N ALA A 222 11.76 -3.39 -16.61
CA ALA A 222 12.37 -4.65 -17.07
C ALA A 222 13.89 -4.73 -16.81
N GLY A 223 14.58 -3.60 -16.71
CA GLY A 223 16.02 -3.50 -16.39
C GLY A 223 16.34 -3.43 -14.90
N GLY A 224 15.34 -3.20 -14.03
CA GLY A 224 15.53 -3.07 -12.59
C GLY A 224 15.92 -1.67 -12.10
N ASP A 225 15.73 -0.63 -12.92
CA ASP A 225 15.77 0.77 -12.49
C ASP A 225 14.50 1.15 -11.72
N VAL A 226 13.38 0.47 -11.97
CA VAL A 226 12.14 0.58 -11.20
C VAL A 226 11.78 -0.77 -10.58
N ARG A 227 11.82 -0.87 -9.24
CA ARG A 227 11.77 -2.15 -8.51
C ARG A 227 10.42 -2.37 -7.81
N GLY A 228 9.91 -3.60 -7.91
CA GLY A 228 8.79 -4.08 -7.09
C GLY A 228 9.26 -4.63 -5.74
N HIS A 229 8.30 -4.96 -4.88
CA HIS A 229 8.54 -5.57 -3.56
C HIS A 229 7.36 -6.41 -3.03
N GLU A 230 6.28 -6.57 -3.81
CA GLU A 230 5.12 -7.42 -3.49
C GLU A 230 4.85 -8.32 -4.69
N ALA A 231 4.59 -9.59 -4.44
CA ALA A 231 4.23 -10.57 -5.46
C ALA A 231 2.93 -10.19 -6.18
N VAL A 232 2.83 -10.52 -7.47
CA VAL A 232 1.62 -10.28 -8.27
C VAL A 232 0.81 -11.56 -8.48
N ASP A 233 -0.50 -11.51 -8.21
CA ASP A 233 -1.40 -12.60 -8.57
C ASP A 233 -1.55 -12.67 -10.10
N ARG A 234 -1.29 -13.87 -10.64
CA ARG A 234 -1.28 -14.11 -12.08
C ARG A 234 -2.65 -13.90 -12.72
N HIS A 235 -3.73 -14.35 -12.07
CA HIS A 235 -5.08 -14.22 -12.64
C HIS A 235 -5.53 -12.75 -12.67
N ARG A 236 -5.19 -11.98 -11.63
CA ARG A 236 -5.38 -10.53 -11.58
C ARG A 236 -4.55 -9.79 -12.63
N VAL A 237 -3.33 -10.25 -12.94
CA VAL A 237 -2.52 -9.71 -14.05
C VAL A 237 -3.15 -10.04 -15.41
N GLU A 238 -3.55 -11.29 -15.66
CA GLU A 238 -4.21 -11.70 -16.90
C GLU A 238 -5.52 -10.92 -17.14
N ALA A 239 -6.35 -10.73 -16.09
CA ALA A 239 -7.57 -9.92 -16.17
C ALA A 239 -7.30 -8.42 -16.44
N LEU A 240 -6.23 -7.84 -15.88
CA LEU A 240 -5.82 -6.45 -16.18
C LEU A 240 -5.28 -6.29 -17.60
N VAL A 241 -4.60 -7.31 -18.13
CA VAL A 241 -4.12 -7.32 -19.52
C VAL A 241 -5.27 -7.24 -20.51
N ASP A 242 -6.33 -8.01 -20.30
CA ASP A 242 -7.52 -8.00 -21.16
C ASP A 242 -8.32 -6.69 -20.99
N TYR A 243 -8.49 -6.20 -19.76
CA TYR A 243 -9.12 -4.91 -19.47
C TYR A 243 -8.43 -3.72 -20.17
N TYR A 244 -7.08 -3.72 -20.25
CA TYR A 244 -6.32 -2.71 -20.98
C TYR A 244 -6.28 -2.93 -22.51
N ALA A 245 -6.69 -4.09 -23.01
CA ALA A 245 -6.86 -4.30 -24.45
C ALA A 245 -8.16 -3.66 -24.97
N ASP A 246 -9.25 -3.73 -24.18
CA ASP A 246 -10.52 -3.07 -24.49
C ASP A 246 -10.50 -1.55 -24.20
N GLN A 247 -9.63 -1.08 -23.31
CA GLN A 247 -9.45 0.34 -22.97
C GLN A 247 -7.97 0.75 -23.11
N PRO A 248 -7.54 1.18 -24.33
CA PRO A 248 -6.13 1.47 -24.61
C PRO A 248 -5.61 2.72 -23.88
N ALA A 249 -6.47 3.73 -23.69
CA ALA A 249 -6.12 4.98 -23.03
C ALA A 249 -5.75 4.76 -21.56
N ARG A 250 -4.54 5.17 -21.16
CA ARG A 250 -4.03 4.98 -19.80
C ARG A 250 -4.59 6.08 -18.89
N SER A 251 -5.25 5.70 -17.80
CA SER A 251 -5.90 6.61 -16.84
C SER A 251 -5.61 6.30 -15.37
N GLU A 252 -4.98 5.16 -15.08
CA GLU A 252 -4.72 4.61 -13.74
C GLU A 252 -3.21 4.70 -13.41
N PRO A 253 -2.71 5.84 -12.88
CA PRO A 253 -1.27 6.01 -12.64
C PRO A 253 -0.69 5.03 -11.62
N VAL A 254 0.58 4.66 -11.77
CA VAL A 254 1.36 3.87 -10.80
C VAL A 254 2.07 4.82 -9.84
N ALA A 255 2.00 4.58 -8.53
CA ALA A 255 2.72 5.38 -7.54
C ALA A 255 4.14 4.83 -7.38
N LEU A 256 5.16 5.68 -7.55
CA LEU A 256 6.57 5.35 -7.36
C LEU A 256 7.18 6.21 -6.25
N LEU A 257 8.17 5.67 -5.53
CA LEU A 257 9.05 6.40 -4.62
C LEU A 257 10.44 6.59 -5.23
N HIS A 258 11.02 7.77 -5.04
CA HIS A 258 12.41 8.09 -5.37
C HIS A 258 13.18 8.58 -4.13
N ALA A 259 14.48 8.31 -4.07
CA ALA A 259 15.37 8.92 -3.07
C ALA A 259 15.36 10.45 -3.19
N ASP A 260 15.59 11.20 -2.10
CA ASP A 260 15.40 12.65 -2.11
C ASP A 260 16.28 13.37 -3.15
N ARG A 261 15.64 14.12 -4.05
CA ARG A 261 16.28 14.84 -5.17
C ARG A 261 16.11 16.35 -5.01
N PRO A 262 17.13 17.10 -4.54
CA PRO A 262 17.03 18.55 -4.35
C PRO A 262 16.65 19.34 -5.61
N GLY A 263 17.07 18.86 -6.79
CA GLY A 263 16.70 19.43 -8.09
C GLY A 263 15.21 19.29 -8.40
N ALA A 264 14.67 18.07 -8.28
CA ALA A 264 13.24 17.82 -8.47
C ALA A 264 12.39 18.57 -7.43
N ALA A 265 12.80 18.59 -6.17
CA ALA A 265 12.12 19.36 -5.12
C ALA A 265 12.07 20.87 -5.44
N ARG A 266 13.18 21.45 -5.93
CA ARG A 266 13.21 22.84 -6.39
C ARG A 266 12.28 23.08 -7.58
N ALA A 267 12.26 22.18 -8.57
CA ALA A 267 11.39 22.29 -9.73
C ALA A 267 9.89 22.17 -9.36
N VAL A 268 9.56 21.30 -8.41
CA VAL A 268 8.23 21.18 -7.80
C VAL A 268 7.82 22.51 -7.16
N GLU A 269 8.63 23.06 -6.25
CA GLU A 269 8.31 24.29 -5.52
C GLU A 269 8.29 25.56 -6.39
N VAL A 270 9.03 25.58 -7.51
CA VAL A 270 8.89 26.61 -8.54
C VAL A 270 7.56 26.46 -9.29
N THR A 271 7.18 25.24 -9.67
CA THR A 271 5.94 24.97 -10.42
C THR A 271 4.68 25.26 -9.60
N ARG A 272 4.68 24.94 -8.30
CA ARG A 272 3.54 25.19 -7.38
C ARG A 272 3.17 26.67 -7.22
N ARG A 273 4.08 27.60 -7.55
CA ARG A 273 3.83 29.05 -7.54
C ARG A 273 3.03 29.53 -8.75
N GLY A 274 2.91 28.70 -9.80
CA GLY A 274 2.07 28.97 -10.96
C GLY A 274 0.58 28.76 -10.66
N ARG A 275 -0.27 29.19 -11.59
CA ARG A 275 -1.70 28.89 -11.55
C ARG A 275 -1.90 27.37 -11.76
N PRO A 276 -2.69 26.67 -10.90
CA PRO A 276 -3.02 25.28 -11.15
C PRO A 276 -3.88 25.13 -12.41
N VAL A 277 -3.72 24.01 -13.10
CA VAL A 277 -4.56 23.63 -14.26
C VAL A 277 -5.83 22.88 -13.84
N LEU A 278 -5.84 22.31 -12.63
CA LEU A 278 -6.99 21.61 -12.06
C LEU A 278 -6.97 21.70 -10.52
N GLN A 279 -8.10 21.96 -9.89
CA GLN A 279 -8.27 21.90 -8.44
C GLN A 279 -9.69 21.43 -8.07
N PHE A 280 -9.82 20.38 -7.29
CA PHE A 280 -11.12 19.81 -6.90
C PHE A 280 -11.01 19.03 -5.59
N GLU A 281 -12.15 18.67 -4.99
CA GLU A 281 -12.23 17.77 -3.85
C GLU A 281 -12.83 16.43 -4.31
N GLY A 282 -12.20 15.32 -3.93
CA GLY A 282 -12.68 13.97 -4.20
C GLY A 282 -13.83 13.56 -3.28
N THR A 283 -14.61 12.56 -3.67
CA THR A 283 -15.80 12.10 -2.92
C THR A 283 -15.50 11.52 -1.53
N ASP A 284 -14.22 11.32 -1.18
CA ASP A 284 -13.75 10.90 0.14
C ASP A 284 -13.21 12.06 0.99
N GLY A 285 -13.28 13.32 0.53
CA GLY A 285 -12.72 14.50 1.21
C GLY A 285 -11.20 14.66 1.06
N LEU A 286 -10.59 14.08 0.03
CA LEU A 286 -9.21 14.35 -0.38
C LEU A 286 -9.19 15.51 -1.37
N GLU A 287 -8.49 16.59 -1.05
CA GLU A 287 -8.28 17.71 -1.97
C GLU A 287 -7.21 17.37 -2.99
N HIS A 288 -7.46 17.72 -4.25
CA HIS A 288 -6.56 17.52 -5.37
C HIS A 288 -6.16 18.84 -5.99
N THR A 289 -4.90 18.95 -6.41
CA THR A 289 -4.43 20.11 -7.19
C THR A 289 -3.34 19.68 -8.16
N LEU A 290 -3.45 20.13 -9.40
CA LEU A 290 -2.54 19.81 -10.48
C LEU A 290 -1.96 21.10 -11.08
N TRP A 291 -0.65 21.14 -11.27
CA TRP A 291 0.05 22.18 -12.02
C TRP A 291 0.77 21.53 -13.19
N ARG A 292 0.71 22.14 -14.38
CA ARG A 292 1.56 21.75 -15.50
C ARG A 292 2.93 22.41 -15.34
N VAL A 293 4.00 21.64 -15.50
CA VAL A 293 5.37 22.20 -15.54
C VAL A 293 5.52 22.98 -16.84
N THR A 294 5.92 24.25 -16.76
CA THR A 294 6.11 25.14 -17.90
C THR A 294 7.50 25.74 -17.88
N GLY A 295 8.23 25.57 -18.99
CA GLY A 295 9.61 26.03 -19.15
C GLY A 295 10.59 24.87 -19.37
N GLU A 296 11.51 25.07 -20.30
CA GLU A 296 12.50 24.05 -20.70
C GLU A 296 13.45 23.71 -19.55
N ALA A 297 13.92 24.72 -18.81
CA ALA A 297 14.82 24.55 -17.66
C ALA A 297 14.19 23.67 -16.56
N GLN A 298 12.93 23.91 -16.21
CA GLN A 298 12.18 23.11 -15.22
C GLN A 298 11.93 21.68 -15.72
N THR A 299 11.67 21.53 -17.01
CA THR A 299 11.45 20.23 -17.66
C THR A 299 12.74 19.41 -17.70
N ALA A 300 13.86 20.02 -18.09
CA ALA A 300 15.18 19.38 -18.08
C ALA A 300 15.65 19.04 -16.65
N GLU A 301 15.42 19.94 -15.68
CA GLU A 301 15.77 19.71 -14.27
C GLU A 301 15.04 18.50 -13.67
N LEU A 302 13.75 18.32 -14.01
CA LEU A 302 12.97 17.14 -13.63
C LEU A 302 13.41 15.88 -14.38
N ALA A 303 13.54 15.94 -15.71
CA ALA A 303 13.96 14.79 -16.53
C ALA A 303 15.33 14.26 -16.10
N ARG A 304 16.28 15.14 -15.77
CA ARG A 304 17.59 14.76 -15.21
C ARG A 304 17.46 14.24 -13.78
N SER A 305 16.82 14.99 -12.88
CA SER A 305 16.78 14.62 -11.45
C SER A 305 16.03 13.33 -11.16
N LEU A 306 15.01 13.01 -11.97
CA LEU A 306 14.21 11.77 -11.85
C LEU A 306 14.66 10.69 -12.84
N GLY A 307 15.40 11.03 -13.90
CA GLY A 307 15.91 10.06 -14.89
C GLY A 307 17.06 9.19 -14.36
N ASP A 308 17.74 9.63 -13.31
CA ASP A 308 18.86 8.92 -12.68
C ASP A 308 18.43 8.09 -11.46
N GLY A 309 19.00 6.89 -11.31
CA GLY A 309 18.90 6.06 -10.10
C GLY A 309 17.63 5.21 -9.98
N VAL A 310 17.49 4.54 -8.83
CA VAL A 310 16.45 3.53 -8.58
C VAL A 310 15.16 4.15 -8.02
N HIS A 311 14.04 3.75 -8.61
CA HIS A 311 12.67 4.03 -8.15
C HIS A 311 12.01 2.75 -7.63
N TYR A 312 11.02 2.88 -6.75
CA TYR A 312 10.36 1.75 -6.08
C TYR A 312 8.84 1.84 -6.22
N ILE A 313 8.15 0.76 -6.58
CA ILE A 313 6.69 0.76 -6.77
C ILE A 313 6.00 0.82 -5.40
N ALA A 314 5.29 1.90 -5.10
CA ALA A 314 4.47 2.04 -3.89
C ALA A 314 3.05 1.47 -4.07
N ASP A 315 2.41 1.74 -5.21
CA ASP A 315 1.14 1.13 -5.59
C ASP A 315 1.09 0.89 -7.09
N GLY A 316 0.70 -0.33 -7.47
CA GLY A 316 0.44 -0.67 -8.86
C GLY A 316 1.25 -1.83 -9.42
N HIS A 317 1.89 -2.68 -8.59
CA HIS A 317 2.65 -3.87 -9.03
C HIS A 317 1.89 -4.69 -10.08
N HIS A 318 0.60 -4.97 -9.85
CA HIS A 318 -0.28 -5.67 -10.80
C HIS A 318 -0.52 -4.90 -12.11
N ARG A 319 -0.62 -3.56 -12.06
CA ARG A 319 -0.77 -2.70 -13.26
C ARG A 319 0.52 -2.67 -14.09
N VAL A 320 1.67 -2.58 -13.42
CA VAL A 320 3.01 -2.68 -14.02
C VAL A 320 3.21 -4.04 -14.68
N ALA A 321 2.93 -5.15 -13.96
CA ALA A 321 3.06 -6.51 -14.49
C ALA A 321 2.16 -6.75 -15.71
N ALA A 322 0.92 -6.24 -15.70
CA ALA A 322 0.03 -6.30 -16.86
C ALA A 322 0.58 -5.51 -18.06
N ARG A 323 1.11 -4.30 -17.85
CA ARG A 323 1.70 -3.47 -18.92
C ARG A 323 3.00 -4.07 -19.47
N LEU A 324 3.86 -4.64 -18.61
CA LEU A 324 5.04 -5.42 -19.02
C LEU A 324 4.63 -6.64 -19.86
N HIS A 325 3.71 -7.47 -19.39
CA HIS A 325 3.26 -8.66 -20.12
C HIS A 325 2.68 -8.31 -21.50
N ALA A 326 1.87 -7.23 -21.59
CA ALA A 326 1.36 -6.75 -22.86
C ALA A 326 2.48 -6.26 -23.81
N TRP A 327 3.46 -5.53 -23.29
CA TRP A 327 4.62 -5.00 -24.03
C TRP A 327 5.57 -6.11 -24.52
N GLU A 328 5.79 -7.16 -23.72
CA GLU A 328 6.57 -8.33 -24.14
C GLU A 328 5.88 -9.12 -25.25
N ARG A 329 4.56 -9.35 -25.15
CA ARG A 329 3.78 -9.97 -26.23
C ARG A 329 3.75 -9.13 -27.50
N ALA A 330 3.91 -7.81 -27.39
CA ALA A 330 4.04 -6.89 -28.52
C ALA A 330 5.46 -6.79 -29.11
N GLY A 331 6.43 -7.57 -28.61
CA GLY A 331 7.81 -7.57 -29.11
C GLY A 331 8.70 -6.46 -28.52
N ARG A 332 8.33 -5.90 -27.36
CA ARG A 332 9.06 -4.83 -26.64
C ARG A 332 9.32 -3.55 -27.46
N PRO A 333 8.28 -2.87 -28.00
CA PRO A 333 8.44 -1.60 -28.72
C PRO A 333 9.06 -0.48 -27.86
N GLU A 334 9.83 0.41 -28.48
CA GLU A 334 10.62 1.45 -27.79
C GLU A 334 9.74 2.50 -27.09
N GLU A 335 8.59 2.86 -27.67
CA GLU A 335 7.60 3.79 -27.10
C GLU A 335 6.83 3.21 -25.87
N GLY A 336 7.19 2.01 -25.38
CA GLY A 336 6.53 1.40 -24.23
C GLY A 336 6.75 2.15 -22.91
N GLY A 337 5.67 2.62 -22.27
CA GLY A 337 5.73 3.35 -21.01
C GLY A 337 4.53 3.14 -20.07
N VAL A 338 4.66 3.65 -18.85
CA VAL A 338 3.66 3.62 -17.76
C VAL A 338 3.45 5.03 -17.26
N LEU A 339 2.19 5.46 -17.13
CA LEU A 339 1.84 6.71 -16.44
C LEU A 339 2.11 6.54 -14.95
N CYS A 340 2.98 7.37 -14.37
CA CYS A 340 3.37 7.29 -12.96
C CYS A 340 3.21 8.62 -12.24
N VAL A 341 3.03 8.57 -10.93
CA VAL A 341 3.31 9.70 -10.03
C VAL A 341 4.51 9.32 -9.16
N LEU A 342 5.60 10.08 -9.30
CA LEU A 342 6.85 9.88 -8.58
C LEU A 342 6.86 10.80 -7.36
N PHE A 343 6.86 10.21 -6.17
CA PHE A 343 6.95 10.90 -4.88
C PHE A 343 8.38 10.74 -4.30
N PRO A 344 8.88 11.69 -3.49
CA PRO A 344 10.03 11.41 -2.64
C PRO A 344 9.69 10.29 -1.64
N MET A 345 10.69 9.64 -1.06
CA MET A 345 10.51 8.56 -0.06
C MET A 345 9.56 8.93 1.08
N HIS A 346 9.57 10.19 1.51
CA HIS A 346 8.72 10.72 2.58
C HIS A 346 7.35 11.26 2.10
N GLY A 347 7.03 11.14 0.81
CA GLY A 347 5.86 11.77 0.18
C GLY A 347 4.54 11.02 0.31
N LEU A 348 4.55 9.76 0.78
CA LEU A 348 3.37 8.93 1.05
C LEU A 348 3.44 8.34 2.45
N THR A 349 2.28 8.19 3.09
CA THR A 349 2.17 7.50 4.39
C THR A 349 2.27 5.99 4.15
N LEU A 350 3.28 5.35 4.73
CA LEU A 350 3.41 3.90 4.75
C LEU A 350 2.71 3.33 5.98
N SER A 351 1.74 2.46 5.72
CA SER A 351 0.85 1.78 6.66
C SER A 351 0.97 0.26 6.51
N SER A 352 0.40 -0.47 7.46
CA SER A 352 0.46 -1.92 7.62
C SER A 352 -0.92 -2.57 7.62
N PHE A 353 -0.91 -3.90 7.61
CA PHE A 353 -2.08 -4.69 7.96
C PHE A 353 -1.79 -5.51 9.21
N HIS A 354 -2.70 -5.48 10.18
CA HIS A 354 -2.73 -6.38 11.34
C HIS A 354 -3.27 -7.77 10.93
N ARG A 355 -3.24 -8.74 11.84
CA ARG A 355 -3.81 -10.08 11.63
C ARG A 355 -4.78 -10.40 12.78
N ARG A 356 -5.98 -10.90 12.49
CA ARG A 356 -6.88 -11.45 13.53
C ARG A 356 -7.10 -12.93 13.24
N VAL A 357 -7.01 -13.75 14.27
CA VAL A 357 -7.30 -15.18 14.25
C VAL A 357 -8.66 -15.41 14.88
N THR A 358 -9.64 -15.79 14.06
CA THR A 358 -10.98 -16.20 14.48
C THR A 358 -10.88 -17.38 15.44
N GLY A 359 -11.57 -17.31 16.58
CA GLY A 359 -11.41 -18.22 17.71
C GLY A 359 -11.95 -19.65 17.51
N PRO A 360 -11.84 -20.50 18.55
CA PRO A 360 -11.16 -20.26 19.83
C PRO A 360 -9.63 -20.36 19.71
N VAL A 361 -8.90 -19.61 20.54
CA VAL A 361 -7.43 -19.64 20.65
C VAL A 361 -7.05 -19.85 22.12
N ASP A 362 -6.42 -20.99 22.42
CA ASP A 362 -6.02 -21.31 23.80
C ASP A 362 -4.85 -20.44 24.26
N VAL A 363 -5.10 -19.60 25.27
CA VAL A 363 -4.16 -18.56 25.76
C VAL A 363 -2.82 -19.14 26.22
N ALA A 364 -2.85 -20.18 27.05
CA ALA A 364 -1.62 -20.75 27.62
C ALA A 364 -0.71 -21.40 26.54
N PRO A 365 -1.22 -22.27 25.64
CA PRO A 365 -0.44 -22.75 24.49
C PRO A 365 0.09 -21.63 23.57
N LEU A 366 -0.70 -20.57 23.34
CA LEU A 366 -0.25 -19.43 22.53
C LEU A 366 0.95 -18.70 23.17
N LEU A 367 0.87 -18.41 24.47
CA LEU A 367 1.91 -17.67 25.19
C LEU A 367 3.16 -18.53 25.48
N ASP A 368 3.00 -19.84 25.68
CA ASP A 368 4.11 -20.80 25.79
C ASP A 368 4.88 -20.89 24.47
N ALA A 369 4.19 -21.11 23.35
CA ALA A 369 4.79 -21.13 22.02
C ALA A 369 5.44 -19.79 21.63
N ALA A 370 4.85 -18.66 22.05
CA ALA A 370 5.48 -17.35 21.89
C ALA A 370 6.76 -17.20 22.73
N SER A 371 6.78 -17.70 23.97
CA SER A 371 7.94 -17.61 24.88
C SER A 371 9.19 -18.34 24.35
N GLY A 372 9.03 -19.34 23.49
CA GLY A 372 10.14 -20.00 22.78
C GLY A 372 10.83 -19.15 21.70
N HIS A 373 10.25 -18.01 21.31
CA HIS A 373 10.65 -17.24 20.12
C HIS A 373 10.65 -15.71 20.28
N PHE A 374 10.02 -15.20 21.35
CA PHE A 374 9.82 -13.79 21.66
C PHE A 374 9.99 -13.57 23.17
N GLU A 375 10.51 -12.42 23.59
CA GLU A 375 10.28 -11.94 24.95
C GLU A 375 8.82 -11.48 25.06
N VAL A 376 8.05 -12.16 25.92
CA VAL A 376 6.62 -11.91 26.15
C VAL A 376 6.46 -11.01 27.37
N ARG A 377 5.73 -9.89 27.23
CA ARG A 377 5.39 -8.99 28.34
C ARG A 377 3.91 -8.63 28.33
N GLU A 378 3.21 -8.79 29.44
CA GLU A 378 1.85 -8.24 29.60
C GLU A 378 1.91 -6.71 29.70
N VAL A 379 1.02 -6.01 29.02
CA VAL A 379 1.01 -4.54 28.88
C VAL A 379 -0.41 -4.00 29.02
N PRO A 380 -0.62 -2.73 29.43
CA PRO A 380 -1.98 -2.20 29.62
C PRO A 380 -2.75 -2.01 28.29
N GLU A 381 -2.05 -1.63 27.22
CA GLU A 381 -2.62 -1.36 25.91
C GLU A 381 -1.58 -1.54 24.80
N GLY A 382 -2.01 -2.09 23.66
CA GLY A 382 -1.29 -2.07 22.37
C GLY A 382 0.04 -2.82 22.30
N GLY A 383 0.61 -2.87 21.09
CA GLY A 383 2.02 -3.27 20.88
C GLY A 383 2.95 -2.10 21.14
N ARG A 384 4.10 -2.33 21.78
CA ARG A 384 5.06 -1.26 22.10
C ARG A 384 5.98 -0.96 20.91
N PRO A 385 6.71 0.17 20.92
CA PRO A 385 7.83 0.43 20.02
C PRO A 385 8.99 -0.58 20.21
N GLY A 386 8.83 -1.79 19.67
CA GLY A 386 9.84 -2.85 19.70
C GLY A 386 9.27 -4.18 19.17
N GLY A 387 8.12 -4.59 19.71
CA GLY A 387 7.49 -5.88 19.44
C GLY A 387 6.30 -5.86 18.48
N ILE A 388 5.59 -6.99 18.48
CA ILE A 388 4.29 -7.22 17.87
C ILE A 388 3.27 -7.22 19.01
N GLY A 389 2.23 -6.38 18.92
CA GLY A 389 1.16 -6.37 19.92
C GLY A 389 0.25 -7.58 19.76
N VAL A 390 -0.19 -8.19 20.85
CA VAL A 390 -1.16 -9.29 20.85
C VAL A 390 -2.27 -9.01 21.83
N TYR A 391 -3.51 -9.13 21.39
CA TYR A 391 -4.70 -9.13 22.24
C TYR A 391 -5.34 -10.51 22.23
N VAL A 392 -5.58 -11.08 23.41
CA VAL A 392 -6.28 -12.35 23.58
C VAL A 392 -6.96 -12.39 24.95
N ALA A 393 -8.21 -12.89 25.02
CA ALA A 393 -8.98 -13.07 26.25
C ALA A 393 -8.95 -11.85 27.21
N GLY A 394 -9.32 -10.66 26.71
CA GLY A 394 -9.34 -9.43 27.50
C GLY A 394 -7.99 -8.77 27.81
N ARG A 395 -6.84 -9.31 27.38
CA ARG A 395 -5.49 -8.84 27.77
C ARG A 395 -4.59 -8.49 26.59
N TRP A 396 -3.70 -7.51 26.82
CA TRP A 396 -2.66 -7.11 25.87
C TRP A 396 -1.28 -7.64 26.26
N TYR A 397 -0.52 -8.09 25.26
CA TYR A 397 0.86 -8.53 25.35
C TYR A 397 1.72 -7.86 24.26
N ASP A 398 2.99 -7.64 24.56
CA ASP A 398 4.01 -7.20 23.61
C ASP A 398 5.00 -8.36 23.38
N LEU A 399 5.16 -8.77 22.11
CA LEU A 399 6.06 -9.84 21.68
C LEU A 399 7.29 -9.25 20.99
N VAL A 400 8.41 -9.12 21.70
CA VAL A 400 9.68 -8.66 21.12
C VAL A 400 10.45 -9.87 20.59
N PRO A 401 10.74 -10.00 19.27
CA PRO A 401 11.41 -11.18 18.75
C PRO A 401 12.80 -11.41 19.37
N SER A 402 13.05 -12.63 19.82
CA SER A 402 14.33 -13.01 20.41
C SER A 402 15.37 -13.31 19.32
N GLY A 403 16.62 -12.93 19.60
CA GLY A 403 17.77 -13.10 18.70
C GLY A 403 17.80 -12.09 17.54
N ASP A 404 18.83 -12.18 16.71
CA ASP A 404 18.97 -11.32 15.54
C ASP A 404 17.84 -11.56 14.52
N ARG A 405 17.45 -10.49 13.84
CA ARG A 405 16.55 -10.56 12.68
C ARG A 405 17.37 -10.79 11.42
N PRO A 406 16.95 -11.69 10.51
CA PRO A 406 17.48 -11.73 9.16
C PRO A 406 17.32 -10.37 8.45
N ASP A 407 18.17 -10.12 7.46
CA ASP A 407 17.94 -9.05 6.48
C ASP A 407 16.77 -9.44 5.55
N GLY A 408 16.27 -8.47 4.77
CA GLY A 408 15.22 -8.69 3.78
C GLY A 408 13.86 -9.10 4.37
N MET A 409 13.09 -9.85 3.58
CA MET A 409 11.71 -10.23 3.84
C MET A 409 11.56 -11.08 5.10
N ALA A 410 12.54 -11.93 5.40
CA ALA A 410 12.52 -12.80 6.57
C ALA A 410 12.65 -12.04 7.91
N GLY A 411 13.16 -10.80 7.90
CA GLY A 411 13.27 -9.95 9.09
C GLY A 411 12.00 -9.19 9.50
N LEU A 412 10.98 -9.15 8.65
CA LEU A 412 9.77 -8.34 8.85
C LEU A 412 8.90 -8.88 10.00
N ASP A 413 8.21 -7.99 10.74
CA ASP A 413 7.28 -8.37 11.81
C ASP A 413 6.22 -9.39 11.32
N VAL A 414 5.69 -9.23 10.10
CA VAL A 414 4.73 -10.17 9.50
C VAL A 414 5.34 -11.56 9.25
N SER A 415 6.58 -11.63 8.75
CA SER A 415 7.27 -12.87 8.39
C SER A 415 7.72 -13.62 9.63
N VAL A 416 8.20 -12.89 10.64
CA VAL A 416 8.55 -13.42 11.96
C VAL A 416 7.30 -13.95 12.68
N LEU A 417 6.19 -13.19 12.68
CA LEU A 417 4.90 -13.64 13.24
C LEU A 417 4.39 -14.91 12.54
N GLN A 418 4.43 -14.94 11.20
CA GLN A 418 3.93 -16.04 10.39
C GLN A 418 4.77 -17.32 10.56
N SER A 419 6.09 -17.20 10.57
CA SER A 419 7.02 -18.34 10.64
C SER A 419 7.23 -18.87 12.06
N ARG A 420 7.23 -18.01 13.08
CA ARG A 420 7.50 -18.41 14.47
C ARG A 420 6.23 -18.71 15.28
N LEU A 421 5.06 -18.18 14.92
CA LEU A 421 3.85 -18.32 15.76
C LEU A 421 2.61 -18.80 15.01
N LEU A 422 2.13 -18.08 13.98
CA LEU A 422 0.85 -18.42 13.33
C LEU A 422 0.88 -19.79 12.64
N GLY A 423 1.97 -20.09 11.93
CA GLY A 423 2.18 -21.40 11.32
C GLY A 423 2.34 -22.53 12.36
N PRO A 424 3.37 -22.49 13.22
CA PRO A 424 3.68 -23.59 14.13
C PRO A 424 2.65 -23.81 15.24
N ALA A 425 2.17 -22.74 15.90
CA ALA A 425 1.35 -22.85 17.11
C ALA A 425 -0.16 -22.88 16.82
N LEU A 426 -0.61 -22.18 15.77
CA LEU A 426 -2.04 -22.06 15.43
C LEU A 426 -2.45 -22.85 14.18
N GLY A 427 -1.49 -23.48 13.49
CA GLY A 427 -1.75 -24.25 12.27
C GLY A 427 -2.16 -23.40 11.06
N ILE A 428 -1.82 -22.11 11.05
CA ILE A 428 -2.23 -21.14 10.02
C ILE A 428 -1.06 -20.91 9.06
N PRO A 429 -1.02 -21.54 7.87
CA PRO A 429 0.17 -21.54 7.01
C PRO A 429 0.38 -20.21 6.26
N GLY A 430 -0.64 -19.35 6.14
CA GLY A 430 -0.53 -18.09 5.40
C GLY A 430 -1.87 -17.43 5.08
N PRO A 431 -1.85 -16.36 4.25
CA PRO A 431 -3.06 -15.69 3.74
C PRO A 431 -4.03 -16.63 3.06
N GLY A 432 -5.34 -16.34 3.15
CA GLY A 432 -6.40 -17.16 2.59
C GLY A 432 -6.83 -18.35 3.47
N HIS A 433 -6.14 -18.62 4.57
CA HIS A 433 -6.61 -19.57 5.57
C HIS A 433 -7.91 -19.05 6.24
N PRO A 434 -8.98 -19.87 6.37
CA PRO A 434 -10.31 -19.38 6.76
C PRO A 434 -10.42 -18.82 8.19
N ARG A 435 -9.43 -19.06 9.06
CA ARG A 435 -9.35 -18.43 10.39
C ARG A 435 -8.54 -17.13 10.42
N LEU A 436 -7.87 -16.73 9.33
CA LEU A 436 -6.93 -15.60 9.30
C LEU A 436 -7.53 -14.39 8.57
N GLU A 437 -7.96 -13.40 9.34
CA GLU A 437 -8.39 -12.10 8.84
C GLU A 437 -7.20 -11.14 8.73
N VAL A 438 -7.20 -10.34 7.66
CA VAL A 438 -6.21 -9.29 7.38
C VAL A 438 -6.91 -7.95 7.51
N LEU A 439 -6.49 -7.15 8.49
CA LEU A 439 -7.15 -5.89 8.87
C LEU A 439 -6.23 -4.71 8.59
N PRO A 440 -6.66 -3.60 7.98
CA PRO A 440 -5.81 -2.44 7.78
C PRO A 440 -5.59 -1.68 9.10
N ASP A 441 -4.43 -1.07 9.27
CA ASP A 441 -4.05 -0.38 10.52
C ASP A 441 -4.80 0.94 10.82
N HIS A 442 -5.56 1.46 9.86
CA HIS A 442 -6.50 2.57 10.10
C HIS A 442 -7.83 2.13 10.75
N LEU A 443 -8.02 0.83 11.00
CA LEU A 443 -9.16 0.31 11.75
C LEU A 443 -8.93 0.53 13.26
N PRO A 444 -9.84 1.21 13.98
CA PRO A 444 -9.77 1.32 15.45
C PRO A 444 -9.67 -0.05 16.12
N LEU A 445 -8.69 -0.23 17.02
CA LEU A 445 -8.32 -1.54 17.58
C LEU A 445 -9.34 -2.13 18.55
N ASP A 446 -10.24 -1.31 19.10
CA ASP A 446 -11.37 -1.73 19.93
C ASP A 446 -12.33 -2.67 19.17
N GLN A 447 -12.57 -2.41 17.88
CA GLN A 447 -13.49 -3.20 17.06
C GLN A 447 -13.02 -4.65 16.83
N PRO A 448 -11.78 -4.92 16.37
CA PRO A 448 -11.27 -6.28 16.26
C PRO A 448 -10.94 -6.91 17.62
N ALA A 449 -10.64 -6.13 18.67
CA ALA A 449 -10.47 -6.64 20.03
C ALA A 449 -11.79 -7.21 20.57
N ALA A 450 -12.88 -6.43 20.56
CA ALA A 450 -14.20 -6.90 20.98
C ALA A 450 -14.64 -8.16 20.20
N ARG A 451 -14.37 -8.21 18.89
CA ARG A 451 -14.62 -9.43 18.08
C ARG A 451 -13.77 -10.64 18.50
N CYS A 452 -12.63 -10.46 19.18
CA CYS A 452 -11.88 -11.58 19.77
C CYS A 452 -12.49 -12.05 21.09
N ASP A 453 -13.06 -11.15 21.89
CA ASP A 453 -13.78 -11.52 23.12
C ASP A 453 -15.12 -12.23 22.80
N GLU A 454 -15.75 -11.89 21.66
CA GLU A 454 -16.96 -12.56 21.16
C GLU A 454 -16.76 -14.02 20.74
N ASP A 455 -15.62 -14.36 20.12
CA ASP A 455 -15.37 -15.71 19.56
C ASP A 455 -14.20 -16.49 20.22
N GLY A 456 -13.53 -15.89 21.20
CA GLY A 456 -12.33 -16.44 21.84
C GLY A 456 -11.08 -16.37 20.94
N GLY A 457 -11.06 -15.47 19.97
CA GLY A 457 -9.96 -15.26 19.02
C GLY A 457 -8.76 -14.50 19.59
N ALA A 458 -7.82 -14.17 18.70
CA ALA A 458 -6.63 -13.36 19.02
C ALA A 458 -6.32 -12.35 17.92
N LEU A 459 -5.93 -11.13 18.30
CA LEU A 459 -5.55 -10.03 17.39
C LEU A 459 -4.05 -9.75 17.52
N PHE A 460 -3.35 -9.66 16.40
CA PHE A 460 -1.92 -9.41 16.28
C PHE A 460 -1.69 -8.07 15.55
N VAL A 461 -1.29 -7.06 16.32
CA VAL A 461 -1.01 -5.70 15.87
C VAL A 461 0.42 -5.62 15.35
N LEU A 462 0.53 -5.59 14.02
CA LEU A 462 1.77 -5.39 13.28
C LEU A 462 2.04 -3.89 13.07
N ARG A 463 3.31 -3.52 12.89
CA ARG A 463 3.74 -2.15 12.55
C ARG A 463 4.09 -2.04 11.06
N PRO A 464 4.05 -0.85 10.46
CA PRO A 464 4.59 -0.61 9.13
C PRO A 464 6.10 -0.93 9.09
N PRO A 465 6.60 -1.64 8.05
CA PRO A 465 8.03 -1.78 7.86
C PRO A 465 8.65 -0.41 7.55
N THR A 466 9.94 -0.25 7.85
CA THR A 466 10.64 0.98 7.50
C THR A 466 10.81 1.08 5.98
N LEU A 467 10.84 2.30 5.45
CA LEU A 467 11.15 2.53 4.03
C LEU A 467 12.49 1.90 3.62
N HIS A 468 13.48 1.89 4.53
CA HIS A 468 14.75 1.20 4.33
C HIS A 468 14.58 -0.32 4.18
N ALA A 469 13.76 -0.98 5.00
CA ALA A 469 13.49 -2.41 4.85
C ALA A 469 12.79 -2.72 3.51
N LEU A 470 11.86 -1.85 3.10
CA LEU A 470 11.15 -1.97 1.83
C LEU A 470 12.07 -1.79 0.61
N THR A 471 12.96 -0.79 0.60
CA THR A 471 13.95 -0.63 -0.47
C THR A 471 14.94 -1.77 -0.46
N ARG A 472 15.38 -2.21 0.72
CA ARG A 472 16.34 -3.33 0.87
C ARG A 472 15.80 -4.65 0.31
N ILE A 473 14.51 -4.94 0.53
CA ILE A 473 13.82 -6.10 -0.05
C ILE A 473 13.79 -6.01 -1.58
N ALA A 474 13.41 -4.85 -2.12
CA ALA A 474 13.40 -4.60 -3.56
C ALA A 474 14.80 -4.70 -4.19
N ASP A 475 15.84 -4.26 -3.48
CA ASP A 475 17.25 -4.32 -3.90
C ASP A 475 17.84 -5.73 -3.86
N LEU A 476 17.30 -6.60 -2.99
CA LEU A 476 17.61 -8.03 -2.95
C LEU A 476 16.84 -8.84 -4.00
N GLY A 477 15.85 -8.24 -4.67
CA GLY A 477 14.93 -8.93 -5.58
C GLY A 477 13.93 -9.84 -4.84
N GLU A 478 13.66 -9.58 -3.57
CA GLU A 478 12.73 -10.34 -2.73
C GLU A 478 11.30 -9.79 -2.81
N GLU A 479 10.31 -10.65 -2.60
CA GLU A 479 8.89 -10.29 -2.56
C GLU A 479 8.33 -10.39 -1.14
N MET A 480 7.70 -9.34 -0.63
CA MET A 480 6.97 -9.37 0.64
C MET A 480 5.72 -10.25 0.55
N PRO A 481 5.28 -10.87 1.67
CA PRO A 481 3.98 -11.53 1.74
C PRO A 481 2.84 -10.58 1.34
N PRO A 482 1.77 -11.08 0.68
CA PRO A 482 0.63 -10.25 0.30
C PRO A 482 0.03 -9.49 1.48
N LYS A 483 -0.34 -8.21 1.26
CA LYS A 483 -0.88 -7.32 2.30
C LYS A 483 0.08 -7.17 3.49
N THR A 484 1.35 -6.90 3.21
CA THR A 484 2.33 -6.45 4.22
C THR A 484 2.32 -4.93 4.36
N THR A 485 2.23 -4.20 3.25
CA THR A 485 2.33 -2.75 3.17
C THR A 485 1.13 -2.11 2.49
N TYR A 486 0.79 -0.89 2.90
CA TYR A 486 -0.21 -0.06 2.26
C TYR A 486 0.31 1.38 2.18
N PHE A 487 0.27 1.99 1.00
CA PHE A 487 0.63 3.40 0.82
C PHE A 487 -0.61 4.26 0.64
N ALA A 488 -0.65 5.38 1.37
CA ALA A 488 -1.77 6.31 1.38
C ALA A 488 -1.32 7.78 1.24
N PRO A 489 -2.15 8.65 0.63
CA PRO A 489 -3.31 8.33 -0.21
C PRO A 489 -2.88 7.77 -1.57
N LYS A 490 -3.76 7.00 -2.22
CA LYS A 490 -3.53 6.55 -3.60
C LYS A 490 -3.83 7.69 -4.58
N PRO A 491 -3.00 7.91 -5.62
CA PRO A 491 -3.35 8.77 -6.73
C PRO A 491 -4.73 8.43 -7.33
N TYR A 492 -5.48 9.45 -7.74
CA TYR A 492 -6.78 9.21 -8.40
C TYR A 492 -6.61 8.81 -9.87
N ALA A 493 -7.56 8.03 -10.39
CA ALA A 493 -7.64 7.65 -11.79
C ALA A 493 -8.55 8.61 -12.57
N GLY A 494 -8.27 8.84 -13.86
CA GLY A 494 -9.10 9.69 -14.73
C GLY A 494 -8.70 11.17 -14.79
N ILE A 495 -7.64 11.61 -14.10
CA ILE A 495 -7.10 12.98 -14.27
C ILE A 495 -6.53 13.18 -15.68
N PHE A 496 -5.94 12.12 -16.24
CA PHE A 496 -5.31 12.07 -17.55
C PHE A 496 -5.89 10.93 -18.39
N LEU A 497 -5.92 11.13 -19.71
CA LEU A 497 -6.00 10.07 -20.71
C LEU A 497 -4.79 10.20 -21.64
N THR A 498 -3.93 9.18 -21.66
CA THR A 498 -2.79 9.04 -22.58
C THR A 498 -3.05 7.91 -23.57
#